data_AF-A0AAV9W1P8-F1
#
_entry.id   AF-A0AAV9W1P8-F1
#
_cell.length_a   1.000
_cell.length_b   1.000
_cell.length_c   1.000
_cell.angle_alpha   90.00
_cell.angle_beta   90.00
_cell.angle_gamma   90.00
#
_symmetry.space_group_name_H-M   'P 1'
#
loop_
_entity.id
_entity.type
_entity.pdbx_description
1 polymer ?
#
loop_
_entity_poly.entity_id
_entity_poly.type
_entity_poly.pdbx_seq_one_letter_code
_entity_poly.pdbx_strand_id
1 'polypeptide(L)'
;MSYPFAYIFPAFNPVSSCHTVARTTQSKTSSMNRIQIESVTNNASKQQRQASKTRRRKLSKQRQDGQMFPSPENFFLWYKEMSYRHTWVNPLIVMLVIIGCYLPNPTRSNWAHDFIFVAYPIEQKGPNGEQLYGKGLGDGKFLFFYTLFFTFTREFIMQRILYPLSQKLLPKSTRRNKATIARFLEQAYTAVYFAVFGPLGLYVMSQTPGLWFFNTTPYWSSHPNIIHTAVFKAYYLLQWSYWLQQAIVLVLMLEKPRKDFKELVLHHIVTVALITLSWRFHFTYIGLSVFITHDISDFFLATSKVFNYIDSPITGPYFVVFIFSWIYLRHYHNLWILWSVFYELPYVGEYYLDWEEPHYKCGLAKLVISTLLSALQLVNIFWLYCVLRVAYRYVFKAELADVRSEDEGGEEDDEDVGFDDDDSKTPTTEQTPKIQLNGEALASPIEGQATGFENHRPNGAHKRA
;
A
#
# COMPACT_ATOMS: atom_id res chain seq x y z
N MET A 1 -50.12 -7.27 0.49
CA MET A 1 -49.97 -8.35 -0.51
C MET A 1 -48.73 -9.15 -0.15
N SER A 2 -48.94 -10.43 0.11
CA SER A 2 -48.00 -11.35 0.77
C SER A 2 -47.10 -12.06 -0.24
N TYR A 3 -45.82 -12.27 0.11
CA TYR A 3 -45.03 -13.51 0.02
C TYR A 3 -43.57 -13.23 0.43
N PRO A 4 -42.79 -14.24 0.87
CA PRO A 4 -41.80 -14.14 1.95
C PRO A 4 -40.37 -14.39 1.45
N PHE A 5 -39.36 -13.98 2.23
CA PHE A 5 -38.01 -14.55 2.08
C PHE A 5 -37.41 -14.90 3.43
N ALA A 6 -36.98 -16.16 3.50
CA ALA A 6 -36.53 -16.86 4.67
C ALA A 6 -35.05 -16.60 5.00
N TYR A 7 -34.79 -16.65 6.30
CA TYR A 7 -33.55 -16.89 7.03
C TYR A 7 -32.52 -17.80 6.34
N ILE A 8 -31.23 -17.42 6.40
CA ILE A 8 -30.10 -18.33 6.68
C ILE A 8 -29.00 -17.56 7.46
N PHE A 9 -28.97 -17.76 8.78
CA PHE A 9 -27.76 -17.76 9.61
C PHE A 9 -27.63 -19.19 10.17
N PRO A 10 -26.44 -19.80 10.27
CA PRO A 10 -26.23 -20.85 11.24
C PRO A 10 -25.45 -20.32 12.44
N ALA A 11 -26.04 -20.59 13.61
CA ALA A 11 -25.51 -20.34 14.93
C ALA A 11 -24.31 -21.25 15.25
N PHE A 12 -23.41 -20.72 16.08
CA PHE A 12 -22.41 -21.46 16.82
C PHE A 12 -23.07 -22.23 17.98
N ASN A 13 -22.63 -23.46 18.24
CA ASN A 13 -22.59 -23.99 19.60
C ASN A 13 -21.44 -25.00 19.78
N PRO A 14 -20.83 -25.07 20.98
CA PRO A 14 -19.59 -25.80 21.25
C PRO A 14 -19.88 -27.22 21.76
N VAL A 15 -18.92 -28.13 21.60
CA VAL A 15 -18.93 -29.42 22.31
C VAL A 15 -17.53 -29.70 22.87
N SER A 16 -17.49 -30.00 24.16
CA SER A 16 -16.33 -30.49 24.90
C SER A 16 -16.49 -31.97 25.26
N SER A 17 -15.38 -32.71 25.13
CA SER A 17 -14.91 -33.89 25.90
C SER A 17 -15.58 -35.27 25.72
N CYS A 18 -14.81 -36.29 25.28
CA CYS A 18 -14.20 -37.31 26.17
C CYS A 18 -13.34 -38.35 25.37
N HIS A 19 -12.45 -39.04 26.09
CA HIS A 19 -11.30 -39.88 25.67
C HIS A 19 -11.59 -41.18 24.88
N THR A 20 -10.61 -41.64 24.06
CA THR A 20 -9.81 -42.90 24.20
C THR A 20 -9.31 -43.48 22.84
N VAL A 21 -7.98 -43.58 22.71
CA VAL A 21 -7.10 -44.53 21.95
C VAL A 21 -7.57 -45.11 20.60
N ALA A 22 -6.86 -44.80 19.50
CA ALA A 22 -6.49 -45.78 18.44
C ALA A 22 -5.37 -45.29 17.49
N ARG A 23 -4.34 -46.13 17.40
CA ARG A 23 -3.15 -46.25 16.52
C ARG A 23 -3.12 -45.54 15.14
N THR A 24 -1.99 -44.87 14.92
CA THR A 24 -1.06 -44.90 13.77
C THR A 24 -1.58 -45.45 12.42
N THR A 25 -1.76 -44.57 11.42
CA THR A 25 -1.50 -44.80 9.97
C THR A 25 -1.88 -43.58 9.10
N GLN A 26 -1.11 -42.49 9.16
CA GLN A 26 -1.16 -41.45 8.12
C GLN A 26 0.24 -40.86 7.90
N SER A 27 0.99 -41.39 6.92
CA SER A 27 2.28 -40.78 6.51
C SER A 27 2.71 -41.10 5.07
N LYS A 28 1.78 -41.32 4.13
CA LYS A 28 2.15 -41.49 2.70
C LYS A 28 1.28 -40.73 1.69
N THR A 29 0.04 -40.39 2.04
CA THR A 29 -0.88 -39.69 1.14
C THR A 29 -0.68 -38.16 1.11
N SER A 30 -0.15 -37.57 2.19
CA SER A 30 0.08 -36.12 2.29
C SER A 30 1.31 -35.64 1.48
N SER A 31 2.37 -36.45 1.42
CA SER A 31 3.59 -36.07 0.66
C SER A 31 3.38 -36.15 -0.86
N MET A 32 2.64 -37.15 -1.36
CA MET A 32 2.32 -37.25 -2.79
C MET A 32 1.47 -36.06 -3.27
N ASN A 33 0.47 -35.63 -2.48
CA ASN A 33 -0.33 -34.46 -2.82
C ASN A 33 0.50 -33.16 -2.81
N ARG A 34 1.44 -33.01 -1.86
CA ARG A 34 2.33 -31.85 -1.80
C ARG A 34 3.28 -31.77 -2.99
N ILE A 35 3.90 -32.89 -3.36
CA ILE A 35 4.79 -33.01 -4.52
C ILE A 35 4.03 -32.74 -5.83
N GLN A 36 2.79 -33.21 -5.93
CA GLN A 36 1.98 -33.01 -7.12
C GLN A 36 1.56 -31.53 -7.26
N ILE A 37 1.17 -30.86 -6.18
CA ILE A 37 0.85 -29.42 -6.17
C ILE A 37 2.08 -28.55 -6.50
N GLU A 38 3.25 -28.86 -5.93
CA GLU A 38 4.52 -28.17 -6.24
C GLU A 38 4.96 -28.40 -7.69
N SER A 39 4.75 -29.60 -8.26
CA SER A 39 5.07 -29.87 -9.67
C SER A 39 4.16 -29.13 -10.64
N VAL A 40 2.86 -29.02 -10.34
CA VAL A 40 1.87 -28.31 -11.17
C VAL A 40 2.10 -26.80 -11.12
N THR A 41 2.37 -26.24 -9.95
CA THR A 41 2.70 -24.82 -9.78
C THR A 41 4.02 -24.43 -10.44
N ASN A 42 5.05 -25.29 -10.36
CA ASN A 42 6.32 -25.09 -11.06
C ASN A 42 6.20 -25.22 -12.58
N ASN A 43 5.33 -26.10 -13.08
CA ASN A 43 5.09 -26.22 -14.52
C ASN A 43 4.26 -25.06 -15.06
N ALA A 44 3.27 -24.57 -14.31
CA ALA A 44 2.51 -23.36 -14.65
C ALA A 44 3.41 -22.11 -14.67
N SER A 45 4.34 -21.97 -13.72
CA SER A 45 5.31 -20.85 -13.68
C SER A 45 6.35 -20.93 -14.82
N LYS A 46 6.78 -22.14 -15.20
CA LYS A 46 7.63 -22.38 -16.38
C LYS A 46 6.89 -22.06 -17.68
N GLN A 47 5.62 -22.45 -17.82
CA GLN A 47 4.78 -22.10 -18.97
C GLN A 47 4.54 -20.59 -19.05
N GLN A 48 4.27 -19.89 -17.94
CA GLN A 48 4.17 -18.42 -17.91
C GLN A 48 5.50 -17.75 -18.29
N ARG A 49 6.65 -18.28 -17.84
CA ARG A 49 7.99 -17.79 -18.22
C ARG A 49 8.31 -18.05 -19.70
N GLN A 50 7.90 -19.18 -20.26
CA GLN A 50 8.09 -19.48 -21.69
C GLN A 50 7.14 -18.65 -22.57
N ALA A 51 5.89 -18.46 -22.16
CA ALA A 51 4.93 -17.60 -22.83
C ALA A 51 5.39 -16.13 -22.80
N SER A 52 5.98 -15.65 -21.69
CA SER A 52 6.52 -14.30 -21.59
C SER A 52 7.79 -14.11 -22.44
N LYS A 53 8.67 -15.11 -22.52
CA LYS A 53 9.86 -15.10 -23.40
C LYS A 53 9.49 -15.12 -24.88
N THR A 54 8.53 -15.96 -25.27
CA THR A 54 8.03 -16.05 -26.66
C THR A 54 7.30 -14.78 -27.07
N ARG A 55 6.53 -14.19 -26.14
CA ARG A 55 5.92 -12.87 -26.30
C ARG A 55 6.97 -11.78 -26.48
N ARG A 56 8.02 -11.74 -25.64
CA ARG A 56 9.14 -10.79 -25.79
C ARG A 56 9.86 -10.92 -27.14
N ARG A 57 9.98 -12.13 -27.69
CA ARG A 57 10.58 -12.36 -29.03
C ARG A 57 9.68 -11.91 -30.18
N LYS A 58 8.36 -12.12 -30.10
CA LYS A 58 7.41 -11.56 -31.08
C LYS A 58 7.40 -10.03 -31.03
N LEU A 59 7.43 -9.47 -29.82
CA LEU A 59 7.49 -8.03 -29.56
C LEU A 59 8.81 -7.39 -30.01
N SER A 60 9.95 -8.07 -29.90
CA SER A 60 11.25 -7.55 -30.36
C SER A 60 11.33 -7.50 -31.89
N LYS A 61 10.72 -8.45 -32.59
CA LYS A 61 10.60 -8.43 -34.06
C LYS A 61 9.74 -7.26 -34.54
N GLN A 62 8.56 -7.06 -33.95
CA GLN A 62 7.67 -5.94 -34.31
C GLN A 62 8.27 -4.56 -33.99
N ARG A 63 9.16 -4.47 -32.98
CA ARG A 63 9.91 -3.25 -32.65
C ARG A 63 10.98 -2.90 -33.68
N GLN A 64 11.53 -3.89 -34.38
CA GLN A 64 12.53 -3.70 -35.44
C GLN A 64 11.90 -3.10 -36.72
N ASP A 65 10.61 -3.33 -36.95
CA ASP A 65 9.90 -2.89 -38.16
C ASP A 65 9.29 -1.49 -38.06
N GLY A 66 9.50 -0.76 -36.96
CA GLY A 66 9.05 0.64 -36.80
C GLY A 66 7.52 0.86 -36.73
N GLN A 67 6.70 -0.18 -36.90
CA GLN A 67 5.24 -0.09 -36.84
C GLN A 67 4.72 -0.31 -35.42
N MET A 68 4.56 0.77 -34.66
CA MET A 68 3.78 0.78 -33.41
C MET A 68 2.53 1.66 -33.53
N PHE A 69 2.01 1.82 -34.75
CA PHE A 69 0.70 2.43 -34.98
C PHE A 69 -0.39 1.35 -34.90
N PRO A 70 -1.55 1.65 -34.29
CA PRO A 70 -2.62 0.67 -34.16
C PRO A 70 -3.20 0.33 -35.54
N SER A 71 -2.92 -0.87 -36.03
CA SER A 71 -3.66 -1.54 -37.11
C SER A 71 -4.81 -2.36 -36.49
N PRO A 72 -5.97 -2.51 -37.16
CA PRO A 72 -7.08 -3.35 -36.68
C PRO A 72 -6.64 -4.76 -36.25
N GLU A 73 -5.68 -5.35 -36.95
CA GLU A 73 -5.17 -6.71 -36.68
C GLU A 73 -4.30 -6.79 -35.43
N ASN A 74 -3.64 -5.69 -35.05
CA ASN A 74 -2.69 -5.62 -33.94
C ASN A 74 -3.21 -4.79 -32.75
N PHE A 75 -4.44 -4.27 -32.81
CA PHE A 75 -4.98 -3.36 -31.82
C PHE A 75 -4.96 -3.93 -30.40
N PHE A 76 -5.36 -5.20 -30.23
CA PHE A 76 -5.37 -5.83 -28.90
C PHE A 76 -3.96 -6.00 -28.32
N LEU A 77 -2.99 -6.35 -29.16
CA LEU A 77 -1.58 -6.47 -28.76
C LEU A 77 -1.00 -5.11 -28.39
N TRP A 78 -1.29 -4.08 -29.18
CA TRP A 78 -0.90 -2.71 -28.91
C TRP A 78 -1.52 -2.17 -27.63
N TYR A 79 -2.84 -2.35 -27.44
CA TYR A 79 -3.56 -1.94 -26.24
C TYR A 79 -2.97 -2.61 -25.00
N LYS A 80 -2.76 -3.93 -25.07
CA LYS A 80 -2.13 -4.69 -23.99
C LYS A 80 -0.73 -4.18 -23.66
N GLU A 81 0.10 -3.89 -24.67
CA GLU A 81 1.44 -3.34 -24.47
C GLU A 81 1.38 -1.93 -23.85
N MET A 82 0.46 -1.09 -24.31
CA MET A 82 0.23 0.24 -23.75
C MET A 82 -0.23 0.17 -22.29
N SER A 83 -1.18 -0.70 -21.95
CA SER A 83 -1.64 -0.92 -20.58
C SER A 83 -0.54 -1.43 -19.65
N TYR A 84 0.38 -2.27 -20.13
CA TYR A 84 1.51 -2.75 -19.33
C TYR A 84 2.59 -1.69 -19.13
N ARG A 85 2.87 -0.86 -20.15
CA ARG A 85 3.87 0.21 -20.04
C ARG A 85 3.37 1.43 -19.28
N HIS A 86 2.08 1.71 -19.41
CA HIS A 86 1.41 2.87 -18.87
C HIS A 86 0.17 2.40 -18.11
N THR A 87 0.39 1.94 -16.89
CA THR A 87 -0.64 1.47 -15.95
C THR A 87 -1.76 2.50 -15.72
N TRP A 88 -1.50 3.79 -15.90
CA TRP A 88 -2.50 4.87 -15.82
C TRP A 88 -3.51 4.88 -16.97
N VAL A 89 -3.26 4.19 -18.10
CA VAL A 89 -4.15 4.20 -19.27
C VAL A 89 -5.49 3.53 -18.97
N ASN A 90 -5.48 2.38 -18.27
CA ASN A 90 -6.71 1.64 -17.96
C ASN A 90 -7.69 2.44 -17.09
N PRO A 91 -7.30 2.97 -15.91
CA PRO A 91 -8.22 3.78 -15.10
C PRO A 91 -8.66 5.05 -15.84
N LEU A 92 -7.78 5.66 -16.65
CA LEU A 92 -8.15 6.81 -17.47
C LEU A 92 -9.25 6.46 -18.49
N ILE A 93 -9.15 5.33 -19.19
CA ILE A 93 -10.18 4.93 -20.16
C ILE A 93 -11.53 4.74 -19.48
N VAL A 94 -11.57 4.06 -18.32
CA VAL A 94 -12.83 3.87 -17.58
C VAL A 94 -13.42 5.21 -17.16
N MET A 95 -12.60 6.14 -16.66
CA MET A 95 -13.04 7.49 -16.34
C MET A 95 -13.57 8.25 -17.55
N LEU A 96 -12.86 8.20 -18.68
CA LEU A 96 -13.28 8.87 -19.92
C LEU A 96 -14.59 8.30 -20.46
N VAL A 97 -14.87 7.01 -20.27
CA VAL A 97 -16.17 6.41 -20.60
C VAL A 97 -17.27 7.02 -19.74
N ILE A 98 -17.07 7.14 -18.42
CA ILE A 98 -18.06 7.74 -17.51
C ILE A 98 -18.31 9.21 -17.86
N ILE A 99 -17.23 9.97 -18.10
CA ILE A 99 -17.33 11.37 -18.54
C ILE A 99 -18.03 11.46 -19.91
N GLY A 100 -17.69 10.57 -20.84
CA GLY A 100 -18.31 10.49 -22.16
C GLY A 100 -19.81 10.17 -22.11
N CYS A 101 -20.28 9.40 -21.12
CA CYS A 101 -21.70 9.18 -20.87
C CYS A 101 -22.39 10.41 -20.24
N TYR A 102 -21.64 11.27 -19.54
CA TYR A 102 -22.15 12.50 -18.94
C TYR A 102 -22.32 13.63 -19.97
N LEU A 103 -21.32 13.82 -20.84
CA LEU A 103 -21.24 14.97 -21.76
C LEU A 103 -22.47 15.19 -22.68
N PRO A 104 -23.15 14.16 -23.23
CA PRO A 104 -24.32 14.36 -24.08
C PRO A 104 -25.52 14.98 -23.36
N ASN A 105 -25.62 14.79 -22.04
CA ASN A 105 -26.68 15.35 -21.21
C ASN A 105 -26.10 15.74 -19.84
N PRO A 106 -25.48 16.94 -19.72
CA PRO A 106 -24.80 17.38 -18.51
C PRO A 106 -25.80 17.94 -17.49
N THR A 107 -26.75 17.11 -17.09
CA THR A 107 -27.81 17.44 -16.13
C THR A 107 -27.82 16.46 -14.97
N ARG A 108 -28.45 16.85 -13.85
CA ARG A 108 -28.62 15.99 -12.66
C ARG A 108 -29.40 14.71 -12.93
N SER A 109 -30.24 14.69 -13.98
CA SER A 109 -30.98 13.49 -14.39
C SER A 109 -30.10 12.41 -15.01
N ASN A 110 -28.87 12.75 -15.42
CA ASN A 110 -27.96 11.77 -15.99
C ASN A 110 -27.45 10.82 -14.89
N TRP A 111 -27.54 9.52 -15.14
CA TRP A 111 -27.07 8.50 -14.20
C TRP A 111 -25.57 8.63 -13.86
N ALA A 112 -24.79 9.21 -14.77
CA ALA A 112 -23.35 9.48 -14.63
C ALA A 112 -23.04 10.75 -13.81
N HIS A 113 -24.02 11.63 -13.55
CA HIS A 113 -23.80 12.88 -12.82
C HIS A 113 -23.20 12.64 -11.43
N ASP A 114 -23.77 11.70 -10.68
CA ASP A 114 -23.36 11.39 -9.30
C ASP A 114 -22.00 10.68 -9.19
N PHE A 115 -21.40 10.28 -10.31
CA PHE A 115 -20.01 9.83 -10.33
C PHE A 115 -19.05 11.03 -10.23
N ILE A 116 -19.40 12.16 -10.84
CA ILE A 116 -18.52 13.33 -10.97
C ILE A 116 -18.79 14.34 -9.85
N PHE A 117 -20.07 14.54 -9.51
CA PHE A 117 -20.54 15.54 -8.56
C PHE A 117 -21.19 14.89 -7.34
N VAL A 118 -21.19 15.64 -6.23
CA VAL A 118 -21.78 15.20 -4.97
C VAL A 118 -23.30 15.03 -5.12
N ALA A 119 -23.81 13.87 -4.70
CA ALA A 119 -25.24 13.53 -4.77
C ALA A 119 -26.07 14.16 -3.64
N TYR A 120 -27.40 14.17 -3.80
CA TYR A 120 -28.40 14.59 -2.80
C TYR A 120 -28.38 16.07 -2.38
N PRO A 121 -28.50 17.04 -3.32
CA PRO A 121 -28.67 18.44 -2.97
C PRO A 121 -30.02 18.66 -2.26
N ILE A 122 -30.02 19.43 -1.18
CA ILE A 122 -31.21 19.79 -0.40
C ILE A 122 -31.65 21.21 -0.77
N GLU A 123 -32.96 21.47 -0.83
CA GLU A 123 -33.48 22.80 -1.22
C GLU A 123 -33.15 23.88 -0.18
N GLN A 124 -33.10 23.51 1.10
CA GLN A 124 -32.70 24.39 2.19
C GLN A 124 -31.22 24.80 2.04
N LYS A 125 -30.99 26.12 2.07
CA LYS A 125 -29.64 26.70 2.08
C LYS A 125 -29.10 26.80 3.49
N GLY A 126 -27.78 26.73 3.60
CA GLY A 126 -27.07 26.95 4.86
C GLY A 126 -27.18 28.39 5.37
N PRO A 127 -26.71 28.66 6.59
CA PRO A 127 -26.76 29.98 7.21
C PRO A 127 -26.14 31.10 6.36
N ASN A 128 -25.13 30.78 5.54
CA ASN A 128 -24.45 31.74 4.66
C ASN A 128 -24.90 31.62 3.20
N GLY A 129 -26.04 30.97 2.95
CA GLY A 129 -26.60 30.78 1.61
C GLY A 129 -25.97 29.64 0.81
N GLU A 130 -25.12 28.81 1.41
CA GLU A 130 -24.48 27.68 0.75
C GLU A 130 -25.44 26.53 0.43
N GLN A 131 -25.15 25.79 -0.64
CA GLN A 131 -25.89 24.59 -1.02
C GLN A 131 -25.54 23.44 -0.05
N LEU A 132 -26.58 22.87 0.56
CA LEU A 132 -26.47 21.72 1.46
C LEU A 132 -26.75 20.40 0.74
N TYR A 133 -26.17 19.33 1.28
CA TYR A 133 -26.26 17.98 0.74
C TYR A 133 -26.56 16.97 1.85
N GLY A 134 -27.47 16.03 1.56
CA GLY A 134 -27.74 14.87 2.40
C GLY A 134 -26.76 13.73 2.14
N LYS A 135 -27.07 12.53 2.64
CA LYS A 135 -26.28 11.31 2.42
C LYS A 135 -27.15 10.19 1.84
N GLY A 136 -26.55 9.28 1.09
CA GLY A 136 -27.26 8.12 0.58
C GLY A 136 -26.40 7.18 -0.26
N LEU A 137 -27.00 6.10 -0.77
CA LEU A 137 -26.27 5.06 -1.53
C LEU A 137 -25.65 5.59 -2.83
N GLY A 138 -26.19 6.68 -3.39
CA GLY A 138 -25.64 7.38 -4.55
C GLY A 138 -24.22 7.89 -4.34
N ASP A 139 -23.81 8.13 -3.09
CA ASP A 139 -22.43 8.50 -2.75
C ASP A 139 -21.43 7.41 -3.16
N GLY A 140 -21.87 6.15 -3.28
CA GLY A 140 -21.05 5.05 -3.79
C GLY A 140 -20.58 5.23 -5.23
N LYS A 141 -21.35 5.94 -6.08
CA LYS A 141 -20.93 6.28 -7.45
C LYS A 141 -19.75 7.24 -7.44
N PHE A 142 -19.85 8.27 -6.59
CA PHE A 142 -18.77 9.24 -6.36
C PHE A 142 -17.52 8.52 -5.85
N LEU A 143 -17.67 7.65 -4.83
CA LEU A 143 -16.56 6.86 -4.30
C LEU A 143 -15.87 6.03 -5.39
N PHE A 144 -16.65 5.31 -6.20
CA PHE A 144 -16.09 4.50 -7.29
C PHE A 144 -15.30 5.33 -8.30
N PHE A 145 -15.87 6.45 -8.78
CA PHE A 145 -15.21 7.31 -9.74
C PHE A 145 -13.92 7.90 -9.17
N TYR A 146 -13.93 8.38 -7.93
CA TYR A 146 -12.75 9.00 -7.35
C TYR A 146 -11.71 7.98 -6.89
N THR A 147 -12.07 6.73 -6.56
CA THR A 147 -11.10 5.64 -6.40
C THR A 147 -10.38 5.33 -7.72
N LEU A 148 -11.09 5.36 -8.86
CA LEU A 148 -10.46 5.28 -10.19
C LEU A 148 -9.58 6.49 -10.48
N PHE A 149 -10.05 7.70 -10.14
CA PHE A 149 -9.28 8.93 -10.27
C PHE A 149 -7.96 8.86 -9.49
N PHE A 150 -7.97 8.42 -8.23
CA PHE A 150 -6.75 8.27 -7.44
C PHE A 150 -5.83 7.16 -7.98
N THR A 151 -6.40 6.10 -8.55
CA THR A 151 -5.59 5.06 -9.23
C THR A 151 -4.90 5.64 -10.47
N PHE A 152 -5.62 6.42 -11.28
CA PHE A 152 -5.07 7.12 -12.43
C PHE A 152 -4.00 8.15 -12.03
N THR A 153 -4.32 9.05 -11.10
CA THR A 153 -3.43 10.14 -10.72
C THR A 153 -2.16 9.63 -10.05
N ARG A 154 -2.23 8.59 -9.21
CA ARG A 154 -1.05 7.89 -8.66
C ARG A 154 -0.10 7.45 -9.76
N GLU A 155 -0.58 6.62 -10.67
CA GLU A 155 0.26 6.06 -11.74
C GLU A 155 0.76 7.13 -12.71
N PHE A 156 -0.08 8.12 -13.03
CA PHE A 156 0.28 9.21 -13.92
C PHE A 156 1.36 10.09 -13.29
N ILE A 157 1.18 10.55 -12.05
CA ILE A 157 2.14 11.39 -11.34
C ILE A 157 3.46 10.63 -11.14
N MET A 158 3.41 9.38 -10.70
CA MET A 158 4.62 8.57 -10.49
C MET A 158 5.42 8.39 -11.80
N GLN A 159 4.77 8.07 -12.92
CA GLN A 159 5.48 7.79 -14.18
C GLN A 159 5.84 9.03 -14.99
N ARG A 160 4.98 10.05 -15.03
CA ARG A 160 5.13 11.21 -15.92
C ARG A 160 5.77 12.41 -15.24
N ILE A 161 5.66 12.53 -13.92
CA ILE A 161 6.16 13.69 -13.18
C ILE A 161 7.33 13.29 -12.28
N LEU A 162 7.09 12.36 -11.35
CA LEU A 162 8.07 12.00 -10.31
C LEU A 162 9.23 11.17 -10.86
N TYR A 163 9.02 10.26 -11.81
CA TYR A 163 10.11 9.47 -12.37
C TYR A 163 11.15 10.32 -13.14
N PRO A 164 10.77 11.26 -14.02
CA PRO A 164 11.73 12.19 -14.60
C PRO A 164 12.43 13.07 -13.55
N LEU A 165 11.70 13.50 -12.52
CA LEU A 165 12.24 14.30 -11.43
C LEU A 165 13.27 13.51 -10.61
N SER A 166 13.01 12.23 -10.37
CA SER A 166 13.91 11.34 -9.62
C SER A 166 15.24 11.15 -10.35
N GLN A 167 15.26 11.17 -11.69
CA GLN A 167 16.51 11.13 -12.47
C GLN A 167 17.38 12.38 -12.28
N LYS A 168 16.78 13.52 -11.94
CA LYS A 168 17.48 14.79 -11.70
C LYS A 168 17.88 14.97 -10.23
N LEU A 169 16.98 14.64 -9.30
CA LEU A 169 17.17 14.90 -7.88
C LEU A 169 17.96 13.81 -7.16
N LEU A 170 17.86 12.54 -7.58
CA LEU A 170 18.50 11.44 -6.84
C LEU A 170 20.01 11.35 -7.12
N PRO A 171 20.83 11.11 -6.08
CA PRO A 171 22.25 10.78 -6.23
C PRO A 171 22.48 9.59 -7.17
N LYS A 172 23.66 9.53 -7.80
CA LYS A 172 24.00 8.42 -8.71
C LYS A 172 23.98 7.05 -8.01
N SER A 173 24.34 6.99 -6.72
CA SER A 173 24.28 5.77 -5.90
C SER A 173 22.85 5.24 -5.80
N THR A 174 21.90 6.10 -5.43
CA THR A 174 20.49 5.77 -5.25
C THR A 174 19.82 5.36 -6.56
N ARG A 175 20.19 5.99 -7.68
CA ARG A 175 19.66 5.68 -9.02
C ARG A 175 20.03 4.29 -9.55
N ARG A 176 21.02 3.61 -8.98
CA ARG A 176 21.41 2.25 -9.44
C ARG A 176 20.41 1.20 -9.00
N ASN A 177 19.75 1.40 -7.86
CA ASN A 177 18.78 0.45 -7.31
C ASN A 177 17.35 0.81 -7.72
N LYS A 178 16.75 -0.05 -8.56
CA LYS A 178 15.37 0.15 -9.04
C LYS A 178 14.33 0.08 -7.92
N ALA A 179 14.57 -0.71 -6.88
CA ALA A 179 13.66 -0.84 -5.75
C ALA A 179 13.61 0.45 -4.92
N THR A 180 14.78 1.05 -4.68
CA THR A 180 14.89 2.36 -3.99
C THR A 180 14.17 3.46 -4.76
N ILE A 181 14.31 3.49 -6.09
CA ILE A 181 13.57 4.44 -6.93
C ILE A 181 12.06 4.22 -6.79
N ALA A 182 11.58 2.98 -6.82
CA ALA A 182 10.15 2.70 -6.65
C ALA A 182 9.63 3.22 -5.30
N ARG A 183 10.34 2.96 -4.20
CA ARG A 183 10.00 3.47 -2.87
C ARG A 183 10.03 4.99 -2.79
N PHE A 184 11.04 5.63 -3.39
CA PHE A 184 11.10 7.09 -3.50
C PHE A 184 9.85 7.64 -4.20
N LEU A 185 9.43 7.04 -5.33
CA LEU A 185 8.25 7.49 -6.07
C LEU A 185 6.97 7.31 -5.24
N GLU A 186 6.85 6.19 -4.51
CA GLU A 186 5.72 5.94 -3.62
C GLU A 186 5.64 7.01 -2.52
N GLN A 187 6.75 7.28 -1.82
CA GLN A 187 6.78 8.30 -0.77
C GLN A 187 6.56 9.72 -1.33
N ALA A 188 7.15 10.03 -2.48
CA ALA A 188 6.98 11.34 -3.11
C ALA A 188 5.52 11.56 -3.59
N TYR A 189 4.85 10.54 -4.11
CA TYR A 189 3.42 10.62 -4.44
C TYR A 189 2.58 10.86 -3.19
N THR A 190 2.84 10.09 -2.12
CA THR A 190 2.16 10.27 -0.83
C THR A 190 2.33 11.69 -0.28
N ALA A 191 3.54 12.26 -0.39
CA ALA A 191 3.80 13.65 -0.01
C ALA A 191 3.00 14.65 -0.86
N VAL A 192 2.91 14.45 -2.19
CA VAL A 192 2.11 15.31 -3.08
C VAL A 192 0.62 15.26 -2.71
N TYR A 193 0.09 14.07 -2.41
CA TYR A 193 -1.29 13.90 -1.99
C TYR A 193 -1.58 14.68 -0.69
N PHE A 194 -0.80 14.44 0.36
CA PHE A 194 -1.04 15.10 1.66
C PHE A 194 -0.71 16.58 1.66
N ALA A 195 0.17 17.07 0.77
CA ALA A 195 0.40 18.49 0.56
C ALA A 195 -0.88 19.23 0.10
N VAL A 196 -1.78 18.54 -0.58
CA VAL A 196 -3.07 19.09 -1.04
C VAL A 196 -4.17 18.83 -0.01
N PHE A 197 -4.32 17.58 0.43
CA PHE A 197 -5.44 17.16 1.28
C PHE A 197 -5.30 17.58 2.76
N GLY A 198 -4.08 17.76 3.27
CA GLY A 198 -3.84 18.25 4.63
C GLY A 198 -4.38 19.68 4.82
N PRO A 199 -3.90 20.68 4.04
CA PRO A 199 -4.41 22.04 4.11
C PRO A 199 -5.90 22.15 3.76
N LEU A 200 -6.39 21.38 2.78
CA LEU A 200 -7.81 21.33 2.44
C LEU A 200 -8.65 20.82 3.62
N GLY A 201 -8.18 19.83 4.37
CA GLY A 201 -8.83 19.34 5.57
C GLY A 201 -8.92 20.39 6.67
N LEU A 202 -7.83 21.12 6.93
CA LEU A 202 -7.82 22.25 7.88
C LEU A 202 -8.81 23.35 7.44
N TYR A 203 -8.87 23.64 6.14
CA TYR A 203 -9.86 24.57 5.60
C TYR A 203 -11.30 24.08 5.86
N VAL A 204 -11.62 22.81 5.55
CA VAL A 204 -12.94 22.23 5.82
C VAL A 204 -13.29 22.28 7.31
N MET A 205 -12.34 21.97 8.20
CA MET A 205 -12.52 22.08 9.65
C MET A 205 -12.80 23.52 10.08
N SER A 206 -12.10 24.52 9.53
CA SER A 206 -12.33 25.94 9.83
C SER A 206 -13.75 26.40 9.48
N GLN A 207 -14.33 25.81 8.43
CA GLN A 207 -15.69 26.11 8.00
C GLN A 207 -16.74 25.29 8.75
N THR A 208 -16.32 24.30 9.55
CA THR A 208 -17.24 23.44 10.30
C THR A 208 -17.55 24.08 11.66
N PRO A 209 -18.82 24.43 11.96
CA PRO A 209 -19.16 25.20 13.15
C PRO A 209 -18.68 24.55 14.45
N GLY A 210 -17.91 25.30 15.23
CA GLY A 210 -17.41 24.89 16.54
C GLY A 210 -16.27 23.88 16.54
N LEU A 211 -15.94 23.26 15.39
CA LEU A 211 -14.95 22.18 15.28
C LEU A 211 -13.50 22.69 15.13
N TRP A 212 -13.33 24.00 14.94
CA TRP A 212 -12.02 24.59 14.70
C TRP A 212 -11.00 24.18 15.77
N PHE A 213 -9.82 23.83 15.27
CA PHE A 213 -8.69 23.36 16.07
C PHE A 213 -9.09 22.24 17.03
N PHE A 214 -9.72 21.19 16.47
CA PHE A 214 -9.85 19.90 17.14
C PHE A 214 -10.74 19.90 18.40
N ASN A 215 -11.63 20.88 18.53
CA ASN A 215 -12.64 20.89 19.60
C ASN A 215 -13.60 19.70 19.45
N THR A 216 -13.82 18.97 20.54
CA THR A 216 -14.53 17.69 20.51
C THR A 216 -16.01 17.81 20.87
N THR A 217 -16.43 18.89 21.54
CA THR A 217 -17.84 19.12 21.89
C THR A 217 -18.80 19.00 20.70
N PRO A 218 -18.48 19.55 19.50
CA PRO A 218 -19.33 19.43 18.31
C PRO A 218 -19.52 17.99 17.82
N TYR A 219 -18.64 17.04 18.17
CA TYR A 219 -18.83 15.63 17.79
C TYR A 219 -20.16 15.06 18.30
N TRP A 220 -20.61 15.55 19.45
CA TRP A 220 -21.76 15.02 20.17
C TRP A 220 -22.95 15.96 20.19
N SER A 221 -22.73 17.28 20.26
CA SER A 221 -23.81 18.28 20.31
C SER A 221 -24.48 18.48 18.95
N SER A 222 -23.74 18.27 17.86
CA SER A 222 -24.27 18.39 16.48
C SER A 222 -24.68 17.06 15.86
N HIS A 223 -24.54 15.96 16.60
CA HIS A 223 -24.99 14.65 16.15
C HIS A 223 -26.53 14.60 16.15
N PRO A 224 -27.17 14.05 15.10
CA PRO A 224 -26.57 13.41 13.93
C PRO A 224 -26.13 14.38 12.82
N ASN A 225 -24.92 14.21 12.32
CA ASN A 225 -24.45 14.95 11.13
C ASN A 225 -25.03 14.33 9.84
N ILE A 226 -26.26 14.71 9.49
CA ILE A 226 -26.97 14.23 8.28
C ILE A 226 -26.74 15.14 7.09
N ILE A 227 -26.59 16.44 7.34
CA ILE A 227 -26.51 17.49 6.33
C ILE A 227 -25.10 18.07 6.32
N HIS A 228 -24.54 18.24 5.13
CA HIS A 228 -23.18 18.73 4.93
C HIS A 228 -23.13 19.79 3.85
N THR A 229 -22.17 20.71 3.97
CA THR A 229 -21.82 21.61 2.87
C THR A 229 -21.19 20.82 1.73
N ALA A 230 -21.25 21.36 0.50
CA ALA A 230 -20.66 20.73 -0.68
C ALA A 230 -19.19 20.35 -0.46
N VAL A 231 -18.41 21.28 0.12
CA VAL A 231 -16.97 21.14 0.33
C VAL A 231 -16.67 20.08 1.38
N PHE A 232 -17.41 20.08 2.51
CA PHE A 232 -17.25 19.05 3.53
C PHE A 232 -17.53 17.66 2.96
N LYS A 233 -18.66 17.51 2.28
CA LYS A 233 -19.07 16.21 1.72
C LYS A 233 -18.09 15.73 0.66
N ALA A 234 -17.68 16.60 -0.25
CA ALA A 234 -16.69 16.28 -1.27
C ALA A 234 -15.36 15.86 -0.63
N TYR A 235 -14.84 16.63 0.33
CA TYR A 235 -13.59 16.31 1.03
C TYR A 235 -13.65 14.94 1.70
N TYR A 236 -14.73 14.67 2.45
CA TYR A 236 -14.89 13.42 3.17
C TYR A 236 -14.97 12.21 2.22
N LEU A 237 -15.76 12.31 1.15
CA LEU A 237 -15.89 11.25 0.15
C LEU A 237 -14.60 11.06 -0.66
N LEU A 238 -13.86 12.13 -0.97
CA LEU A 238 -12.55 12.04 -1.62
C LEU A 238 -11.54 11.30 -0.73
N GLN A 239 -11.48 11.64 0.55
CA GLN A 239 -10.63 10.92 1.51
C GLN A 239 -10.99 9.44 1.56
N TRP A 240 -12.27 9.12 1.69
CA TRP A 240 -12.72 7.73 1.66
C TRP A 240 -12.32 7.02 0.36
N SER A 241 -12.48 7.67 -0.80
CA SER A 241 -12.11 7.13 -2.11
C SER A 241 -10.61 6.83 -2.20
N TYR A 242 -9.76 7.69 -1.63
CA TYR A 242 -8.32 7.50 -1.56
C TYR A 242 -7.95 6.32 -0.66
N TRP A 243 -8.55 6.21 0.53
CA TRP A 243 -8.31 5.08 1.43
C TRP A 243 -8.81 3.74 0.86
N LEU A 244 -9.92 3.76 0.11
CA LEU A 244 -10.36 2.61 -0.70
C LEU A 244 -9.33 2.25 -1.77
N GLN A 245 -8.78 3.25 -2.47
CA GLN A 245 -7.73 3.04 -3.47
C GLN A 245 -6.47 2.42 -2.84
N GLN A 246 -6.02 2.90 -1.68
CA GLN A 246 -4.88 2.34 -0.96
C GLN A 246 -5.15 0.92 -0.47
N ALA A 247 -6.36 0.64 0.04
CA ALA A 247 -6.76 -0.71 0.42
C ALA A 247 -6.71 -1.69 -0.78
N ILE A 248 -7.13 -1.27 -1.97
CA ILE A 248 -7.05 -2.07 -3.20
C ILE A 248 -5.60 -2.35 -3.58
N VAL A 249 -4.71 -1.35 -3.51
CA VAL A 249 -3.28 -1.51 -3.77
C VAL A 249 -2.67 -2.57 -2.85
N LEU A 250 -3.03 -2.54 -1.58
CA LEU A 250 -2.56 -3.47 -0.56
C LEU A 250 -3.09 -4.89 -0.78
N VAL A 251 -4.41 -5.06 -1.00
CA VAL A 251 -5.04 -6.37 -1.21
C VAL A 251 -4.55 -7.04 -2.49
N LEU A 252 -4.36 -6.27 -3.55
CA LEU A 252 -3.83 -6.77 -4.83
C LEU A 252 -2.31 -6.96 -4.83
N MET A 253 -1.62 -6.66 -3.72
CA MET A 253 -0.16 -6.77 -3.59
C MET A 253 0.58 -6.06 -4.73
N LEU A 254 0.09 -4.88 -5.11
CA LEU A 254 0.73 -4.09 -6.19
C LEU A 254 2.06 -3.48 -5.73
N GLU A 255 2.29 -3.40 -4.42
CA GLU A 255 3.55 -3.01 -3.78
C GLU A 255 4.23 -4.22 -3.13
N LYS A 256 5.58 -4.24 -3.10
CA LYS A 256 6.33 -5.31 -2.41
C LYS A 256 5.97 -5.28 -0.91
N PRO A 257 5.58 -6.42 -0.30
CA PRO A 257 5.31 -6.48 1.13
C PRO A 257 6.47 -5.93 1.96
N ARG A 258 6.13 -5.10 2.94
CA ARG A 258 7.07 -4.52 3.90
C ARG A 258 7.20 -5.43 5.13
N LYS A 259 8.21 -5.20 5.98
CA LYS A 259 8.41 -5.97 7.22
C LYS A 259 7.21 -5.82 8.19
N ASP A 260 6.51 -4.68 8.12
CA ASP A 260 5.31 -4.34 8.90
C ASP A 260 3.99 -4.61 8.13
N PHE A 261 3.99 -5.58 7.20
CA PHE A 261 2.83 -5.83 6.34
C PHE A 261 1.57 -6.22 7.12
N LYS A 262 1.70 -7.03 8.19
CA LYS A 262 0.55 -7.48 8.98
C LYS A 262 -0.11 -6.33 9.73
N GLU A 263 0.71 -5.46 10.31
CA GLU A 263 0.29 -4.26 11.02
C GLU A 263 -0.34 -3.26 10.05
N LEU A 264 0.20 -3.13 8.84
CA LEU A 264 -0.37 -2.31 7.77
C LEU A 264 -1.74 -2.83 7.28
N VAL A 265 -1.92 -4.15 7.18
CA VAL A 265 -3.21 -4.79 6.86
C VAL A 265 -4.22 -4.50 7.98
N LEU A 266 -3.84 -4.75 9.24
CA LEU A 266 -4.70 -4.48 10.39
C LEU A 266 -5.14 -3.01 10.43
N HIS A 267 -4.19 -2.09 10.22
CA HIS A 267 -4.47 -0.67 10.10
C HIS A 267 -5.52 -0.39 9.02
N HIS A 268 -5.38 -0.94 7.81
CA HIS A 268 -6.34 -0.70 6.73
C HIS A 268 -7.74 -1.25 7.06
N ILE A 269 -7.82 -2.39 7.74
CA ILE A 269 -9.12 -2.92 8.20
C ILE A 269 -9.75 -1.94 9.18
N VAL A 270 -8.98 -1.46 10.17
CA VAL A 270 -9.48 -0.52 11.20
C VAL A 270 -9.86 0.83 10.59
N THR A 271 -9.04 1.40 9.71
CA THR A 271 -9.31 2.71 9.11
C THR A 271 -10.49 2.66 8.15
N VAL A 272 -10.60 1.66 7.28
CA VAL A 272 -11.78 1.51 6.40
C VAL A 272 -13.05 1.29 7.22
N ALA A 273 -12.98 0.55 8.32
CA ALA A 273 -14.11 0.40 9.25
C ALA A 273 -14.48 1.74 9.91
N LEU A 274 -13.52 2.51 10.43
CA LEU A 274 -13.75 3.83 11.03
C LEU A 274 -14.43 4.78 10.05
N ILE A 275 -13.93 4.87 8.81
CA ILE A 275 -14.47 5.74 7.77
C ILE A 275 -15.91 5.32 7.41
N THR A 276 -16.11 4.03 7.13
CA THR A 276 -17.41 3.51 6.70
C THR A 276 -18.47 3.67 7.79
N LEU A 277 -18.12 3.33 9.04
CA LEU A 277 -19.05 3.43 10.18
C LEU A 277 -19.34 4.87 10.57
N SER A 278 -18.34 5.75 10.54
CA SER A 278 -18.57 7.17 10.86
C SER A 278 -19.40 7.87 9.78
N TRP A 279 -19.29 7.48 8.50
CA TRP A 279 -20.23 7.93 7.46
C TRP A 279 -21.65 7.37 7.68
N ARG A 280 -21.76 6.05 7.89
CA ARG A 280 -23.05 5.33 8.02
C ARG A 280 -23.86 5.74 9.24
N PHE A 281 -23.18 6.05 10.35
CA PHE A 281 -23.80 6.42 11.63
C PHE A 281 -23.61 7.90 11.98
N HIS A 282 -23.28 8.76 11.03
CA HIS A 282 -23.30 10.23 11.22
C HIS A 282 -22.33 10.76 12.29
N PHE A 283 -21.19 10.09 12.50
CA PHE A 283 -20.07 10.54 13.34
C PHE A 283 -18.95 11.17 12.48
N THR A 284 -19.33 11.88 11.42
CA THR A 284 -18.39 12.37 10.39
C THR A 284 -17.40 13.40 10.92
N TYR A 285 -17.73 14.14 11.99
CA TYR A 285 -16.80 15.13 12.56
C TYR A 285 -15.62 14.47 13.27
N ILE A 286 -15.85 13.32 13.93
CA ILE A 286 -14.75 12.50 14.45
C ILE A 286 -13.87 12.03 13.30
N GLY A 287 -14.49 11.52 12.22
CA GLY A 287 -13.78 11.10 11.02
C GLY A 287 -12.94 12.22 10.38
N LEU A 288 -13.48 13.43 10.28
CA LEU A 288 -12.77 14.60 9.76
C LEU A 288 -11.51 14.90 10.59
N SER A 289 -11.63 14.92 11.92
CA SER A 289 -10.48 15.16 12.79
C SER A 289 -9.41 14.07 12.68
N VAL A 290 -9.83 12.79 12.60
CA VAL A 290 -8.90 11.66 12.39
C VAL A 290 -8.20 11.77 11.03
N PHE A 291 -8.90 12.12 9.95
CA PHE A 291 -8.27 12.35 8.64
C PHE A 291 -7.18 13.42 8.71
N ILE A 292 -7.50 14.59 9.27
CA ILE A 292 -6.57 15.72 9.29
C ILE A 292 -5.30 15.38 10.09
N THR A 293 -5.43 14.74 11.25
CA THR A 293 -4.24 14.40 12.06
C THR A 293 -3.35 13.36 11.40
N HIS A 294 -3.94 12.36 10.74
CA HIS A 294 -3.18 11.31 10.07
C HIS A 294 -2.50 11.86 8.81
N ASP A 295 -3.22 12.63 8.00
CA ASP A 295 -2.71 13.22 6.76
C ASP A 295 -1.53 14.17 6.99
N ILE A 296 -1.65 15.08 7.96
CA ILE A 296 -0.58 16.04 8.25
C ILE A 296 0.65 15.30 8.79
N SER A 297 0.45 14.31 9.68
CA SER A 297 1.54 13.48 10.19
C SER A 297 2.23 12.67 9.07
N ASP A 298 1.44 12.10 8.15
CA ASP A 298 1.97 11.32 7.03
C ASP A 298 2.67 12.18 5.98
N PHE A 299 2.27 13.44 5.83
CA PHE A 299 3.04 14.40 5.04
C PHE A 299 4.47 14.52 5.57
N PHE A 300 4.65 14.72 6.88
CA PHE A 300 5.98 14.80 7.51
C PHE A 300 6.74 13.47 7.41
N LEU A 301 6.07 12.32 7.57
CA LEU A 301 6.70 11.01 7.39
C LEU A 301 7.22 10.83 5.96
N ALA A 302 6.36 11.05 4.95
CA ALA A 302 6.68 10.81 3.56
C ALA A 302 7.80 11.74 3.07
N THR A 303 7.73 13.02 3.43
CA THR A 303 8.76 14.02 3.08
C THR A 303 10.08 13.78 3.81
N SER A 304 10.08 13.30 5.06
CA SER A 304 11.33 12.91 5.75
C SER A 304 12.08 11.81 4.99
N LYS A 305 11.35 10.82 4.46
CA LYS A 305 11.93 9.77 3.60
C LYS A 305 12.40 10.31 2.26
N VAL A 306 11.64 11.21 1.64
CA VAL A 306 12.05 11.88 0.40
C VAL A 306 13.37 12.65 0.59
N PHE A 307 13.52 13.39 1.70
CA PHE A 307 14.77 14.09 2.02
C PHE A 307 15.95 13.14 2.25
N ASN A 308 15.69 12.01 2.91
CA ASN A 308 16.70 10.96 3.07
C ASN A 308 17.14 10.37 1.71
N TYR A 309 16.21 10.06 0.80
CA TYR A 309 16.54 9.50 -0.51
C TYR A 309 17.36 10.43 -1.41
N ILE A 310 17.15 11.75 -1.31
CA ILE A 310 17.92 12.75 -2.05
C ILE A 310 19.23 13.15 -1.34
N ASP A 311 19.55 12.56 -0.19
CA ASP A 311 20.73 12.85 0.63
C ASP A 311 20.79 14.33 1.06
N SER A 312 19.65 14.88 1.49
CA SER A 312 19.54 16.30 1.86
C SER A 312 20.15 16.57 3.24
N PRO A 313 20.88 17.68 3.45
CA PRO A 313 21.45 18.02 4.76
C PRO A 313 20.39 18.32 5.82
N ILE A 314 19.15 18.64 5.44
CA ILE A 314 18.05 18.89 6.38
C ILE A 314 17.36 17.64 6.90
N THR A 315 17.77 16.44 6.44
CA THR A 315 17.11 15.17 6.79
C THR A 315 17.02 14.95 8.29
N GLY A 316 18.11 15.16 9.03
CA GLY A 316 18.15 15.00 10.50
C GLY A 316 17.18 15.94 11.22
N PRO A 317 17.31 17.28 11.05
CA PRO A 317 16.38 18.25 11.63
C PRO A 317 14.92 18.00 11.25
N TYR A 318 14.65 17.65 9.99
CA TYR A 318 13.30 17.39 9.52
C TYR A 318 12.70 16.11 10.14
N PHE A 319 13.53 15.07 10.32
CA PHE A 319 13.11 13.83 10.99
C PHE A 319 12.69 14.09 12.45
N VAL A 320 13.35 15.02 13.15
CA VAL A 320 12.95 15.45 14.50
C VAL A 320 11.59 16.15 14.47
N VAL A 321 11.36 17.07 13.52
CA VAL A 321 10.04 17.71 13.34
C VAL A 321 8.95 16.67 13.08
N PHE A 322 9.26 15.67 12.25
CA PHE A 322 8.36 14.54 11.99
C PHE A 322 7.98 13.81 13.30
N ILE A 323 8.94 13.45 14.16
CA ILE A 323 8.66 12.76 15.43
C ILE A 323 7.71 13.59 16.31
N PHE A 324 7.96 14.89 16.46
CA PHE A 324 7.07 15.76 17.24
C PHE A 324 5.67 15.84 16.63
N SER A 325 5.57 15.97 15.30
CA SER A 325 4.29 15.98 14.61
C SER A 325 3.52 14.67 14.81
N TRP A 326 4.22 13.52 14.77
CA TRP A 326 3.61 12.21 14.98
C TRP A 326 3.02 12.09 16.38
N ILE A 327 3.79 12.45 17.40
CA ILE A 327 3.34 12.37 18.80
C ILE A 327 2.14 13.27 19.03
N TYR A 328 2.21 14.52 18.58
CA TYR A 328 1.14 15.48 18.80
C TYR A 328 -0.15 15.10 18.04
N LEU A 329 -0.05 14.78 16.75
CA LEU A 329 -1.21 14.55 15.91
C LEU A 329 -1.81 13.16 16.10
N ARG A 330 -0.98 12.10 16.18
CA ARG A 330 -1.47 10.71 16.24
C ARG A 330 -1.69 10.19 17.65
N HIS A 331 -0.98 10.70 18.66
CA HIS A 331 -1.17 10.23 20.04
C HIS A 331 -1.97 11.20 20.88
N TYR A 332 -1.52 12.45 21.03
CA TYR A 332 -2.23 13.40 21.88
C TYR A 332 -3.66 13.62 21.39
N HIS A 333 -3.86 13.91 20.09
CA HIS A 333 -5.22 14.14 19.59
C HIS A 333 -6.09 12.87 19.59
N ASN A 334 -5.54 11.70 19.27
CA ASN A 334 -6.33 10.46 19.31
C ASN A 334 -6.75 10.08 20.75
N LEU A 335 -5.86 10.28 21.74
CA LEU A 335 -6.19 10.12 23.16
C LEU A 335 -7.22 11.16 23.61
N TRP A 336 -7.17 12.39 23.07
CA TRP A 336 -8.17 13.42 23.33
C TRP A 336 -9.55 13.06 22.77
N ILE A 337 -9.62 12.53 21.54
CA ILE A 337 -10.85 11.98 20.97
C ILE A 337 -11.36 10.81 21.84
N LEU A 338 -10.49 9.88 22.23
CA LEU A 338 -10.88 8.76 23.11
C LEU A 338 -11.44 9.26 24.44
N TRP A 339 -10.79 10.24 25.07
CA TRP A 339 -11.31 10.87 26.28
C TRP A 339 -12.71 11.44 26.05
N SER A 340 -12.91 12.16 24.94
CA SER A 340 -14.22 12.70 24.55
C SER A 340 -15.29 11.60 24.34
N VAL A 341 -14.94 10.43 23.79
CA VAL A 341 -15.86 9.27 23.68
C VAL A 341 -16.29 8.75 25.06
N PHE A 342 -15.39 8.78 26.05
CA PHE A 342 -15.71 8.30 27.40
C PHE A 342 -16.49 9.30 28.23
N TYR A 343 -16.14 10.59 28.13
CA TYR A 343 -16.64 11.65 29.00
C TYR A 343 -17.64 12.58 28.33
N GLU A 344 -17.50 12.96 27.06
CA GLU A 344 -18.45 13.90 26.46
C GLU A 344 -19.65 13.20 25.82
N LEU A 345 -19.45 12.06 25.15
CA LEU A 345 -20.51 11.30 24.47
C LEU A 345 -21.78 11.09 25.33
N PRO A 346 -21.70 10.65 26.61
CA PRO A 346 -22.90 10.43 27.43
C PRO A 346 -23.51 11.70 28.04
N TYR A 347 -22.79 12.82 28.08
CA TYR A 347 -23.20 14.02 28.82
C TYR A 347 -23.48 15.24 27.92
N VAL A 348 -22.99 15.26 26.67
CA VAL A 348 -23.16 16.37 25.74
C VAL A 348 -24.25 16.02 24.73
N GLY A 349 -25.36 16.75 24.75
CA GLY A 349 -26.53 16.51 23.88
C GLY A 349 -27.33 15.27 24.30
N GLU A 350 -28.36 14.93 23.52
CA GLU A 350 -29.26 13.83 23.87
C GLU A 350 -28.57 12.46 23.69
N TYR A 351 -28.86 11.51 24.58
CA TYR A 351 -28.22 10.18 24.61
C TYR A 351 -29.28 9.08 24.53
N TYR A 352 -29.68 8.75 23.31
CA TYR A 352 -30.60 7.65 23.01
C TYR A 352 -30.32 7.07 21.62
N LEU A 353 -30.89 5.89 21.37
CA LEU A 353 -30.86 5.23 20.07
C LEU A 353 -32.24 5.34 19.43
N ASP A 354 -32.28 5.92 18.24
CA ASP A 354 -33.47 5.96 17.39
C ASP A 354 -33.06 5.62 15.93
N TRP A 355 -33.88 4.81 15.28
CA TRP A 355 -33.68 4.36 13.90
C TRP A 355 -34.56 5.12 12.92
N GLU A 356 -35.71 5.62 13.37
CA GLU A 356 -36.65 6.42 12.58
C GLU A 356 -36.09 7.84 12.43
N GLU A 357 -35.72 8.45 13.56
CA GLU A 357 -34.87 9.63 13.59
C GLU A 357 -33.43 9.16 13.76
N PRO A 358 -32.54 9.29 12.76
CA PRO A 358 -31.25 8.59 12.71
C PRO A 358 -30.26 9.12 13.77
N HIS A 359 -30.49 8.76 15.02
CA HIS A 359 -29.75 9.19 16.20
C HIS A 359 -29.12 7.97 16.87
N TYR A 360 -27.79 7.89 16.86
CA TYR A 360 -27.08 6.64 17.15
C TYR A 360 -26.20 6.72 18.40
N LYS A 361 -26.45 7.67 19.30
CA LYS A 361 -25.68 7.80 20.56
C LYS A 361 -26.16 6.80 21.60
N CYS A 362 -25.44 5.69 21.71
CA CYS A 362 -25.75 4.63 22.66
C CYS A 362 -24.48 3.91 23.15
N GLY A 363 -24.65 2.99 24.10
CA GLY A 363 -23.54 2.21 24.66
C GLY A 363 -22.80 1.39 23.61
N LEU A 364 -23.52 0.90 22.59
CA LEU A 364 -22.91 0.17 21.47
C LEU A 364 -22.03 1.09 20.61
N ALA A 365 -22.50 2.30 20.28
CA ALA A 365 -21.69 3.27 19.55
C ALA A 365 -20.43 3.64 20.33
N LYS A 366 -20.55 3.89 21.64
CA LYS A 366 -19.41 4.12 22.54
C LYS A 366 -18.40 2.97 22.49
N LEU A 367 -18.86 1.73 22.59
CA LEU A 367 -18.01 0.54 22.51
C LEU A 367 -17.30 0.42 21.16
N VAL A 368 -18.02 0.55 20.05
CA VAL A 368 -17.46 0.41 18.69
C VAL A 368 -16.44 1.50 18.40
N ILE A 369 -16.79 2.77 18.68
CA ILE A 369 -15.89 3.91 18.43
C ILE A 369 -14.63 3.79 19.29
N SER A 370 -14.77 3.53 20.59
CA SER A 370 -13.62 3.37 21.49
C SER A 370 -12.73 2.19 21.10
N THR A 371 -13.31 1.05 20.70
CA THR A 371 -12.55 -0.13 20.25
C THR A 371 -11.73 0.17 19.01
N LEU A 372 -12.33 0.78 17.98
CA LEU A 372 -11.65 1.08 16.72
C LEU A 372 -10.58 2.17 16.89
N LEU A 373 -10.86 3.24 17.65
CA LEU A 373 -9.87 4.28 17.93
C LEU A 373 -8.72 3.78 18.82
N SER A 374 -9.00 2.84 19.74
CA SER A 374 -7.95 2.20 20.55
C SER A 374 -7.10 1.26 19.69
N ALA A 375 -7.71 0.49 18.79
CA ALA A 375 -6.96 -0.32 17.82
C ALA A 375 -6.05 0.55 16.93
N LEU A 376 -6.57 1.69 16.46
CA LEU A 376 -5.77 2.68 15.72
C LEU A 376 -4.63 3.24 16.58
N GLN A 377 -4.88 3.53 17.86
CA GLN A 377 -3.85 3.99 18.81
C GLN A 377 -2.73 2.95 18.98
N LEU A 378 -3.07 1.67 19.12
CA LEU A 378 -2.10 0.60 19.33
C LEU A 378 -1.16 0.45 18.13
N VAL A 379 -1.70 0.49 16.91
CA VAL A 379 -0.86 0.45 15.70
C VAL A 379 0.02 1.71 15.60
N ASN A 380 -0.52 2.88 15.95
CA ASN A 380 0.28 4.11 15.99
C ASN A 380 1.43 4.03 17.01
N ILE A 381 1.22 3.39 18.18
CA ILE A 381 2.28 3.19 19.19
C ILE A 381 3.36 2.25 18.66
N PHE A 382 2.96 1.16 17.99
CA PHE A 382 3.90 0.25 17.34
C PHE A 382 4.82 0.99 16.36
N TRP A 383 4.25 1.81 15.48
CA TRP A 383 5.05 2.59 14.54
C TRP A 383 5.89 3.68 15.21
N LEU A 384 5.40 4.32 16.28
CA LEU A 384 6.24 5.24 17.06
C LEU A 384 7.46 4.51 17.64
N TYR A 385 7.28 3.29 18.16
CA TYR A 385 8.40 2.47 18.62
C TYR A 385 9.43 2.23 17.49
N CYS A 386 8.97 1.88 16.29
CA CYS A 386 9.86 1.72 15.12
C CYS A 386 10.61 3.01 14.79
N VAL A 387 9.91 4.15 14.78
CA VAL A 387 10.50 5.47 14.50
C VAL A 387 11.55 5.85 15.54
N LEU A 388 11.25 5.69 16.83
CA LEU A 388 12.18 5.97 17.92
C LEU A 388 13.38 5.02 17.91
N ARG A 389 13.19 3.76 17.51
CA ARG A 389 14.30 2.81 17.31
C ARG A 389 15.26 3.28 16.21
N VAL A 390 14.73 3.80 15.10
CA VAL A 390 15.54 4.40 14.03
C VAL A 390 16.24 5.67 14.53
N ALA A 391 15.55 6.55 15.24
CA ALA A 391 16.13 7.76 15.83
C ALA A 391 17.29 7.44 16.78
N TYR A 392 17.11 6.45 17.65
CA TYR A 392 18.14 5.97 18.57
C TYR A 392 19.37 5.47 17.81
N ARG A 393 19.18 4.63 16.78
CA ARG A 393 20.30 4.17 15.95
C ARG A 393 21.02 5.32 15.24
N TYR A 394 20.26 6.28 14.71
CA TYR A 394 20.81 7.44 14.02
C TYR A 394 21.67 8.32 14.94
N VAL A 395 21.27 8.51 16.20
CA VAL A 395 22.02 9.35 17.16
C VAL A 395 23.19 8.61 17.80
N PHE A 396 22.99 7.36 18.22
CA PHE A 396 23.95 6.64 19.07
C PHE A 396 24.87 5.68 18.29
N LYS A 397 24.56 5.32 17.05
CA LYS A 397 25.38 4.41 16.23
C LYS A 397 26.02 5.07 14.99
N ALA A 398 25.94 6.40 14.86
CA ALA A 398 26.55 7.13 13.75
C ALA A 398 28.10 7.15 13.76
N GLU A 399 28.75 6.58 14.77
CA GLU A 399 30.21 6.58 14.92
C GLU A 399 30.92 5.29 14.44
N LEU A 400 30.19 4.29 13.94
CA LEU A 400 30.79 3.21 13.15
C LEU A 400 30.23 3.23 11.72
N ALA A 401 31.17 3.30 10.78
CA ALA A 401 30.96 3.52 9.37
C ALA A 401 29.87 2.65 8.74
N ASP A 402 29.10 3.25 7.84
CA ASP A 402 28.30 2.57 6.80
C ASP A 402 26.88 2.10 7.13
N VAL A 403 26.07 2.97 7.76
CA VAL A 403 24.59 2.82 7.77
C VAL A 403 23.97 3.10 6.38
N ARG A 404 24.78 3.43 5.36
CA ARG A 404 24.31 3.83 4.03
C ARG A 404 23.93 2.62 3.15
N SER A 405 24.38 1.42 3.48
CA SER A 405 24.03 0.17 2.77
C SER A 405 23.08 -0.76 3.52
N GLU A 406 22.88 -0.62 4.83
CA GLU A 406 22.09 -1.61 5.60
C GLU A 406 20.57 -1.37 5.61
N ASP A 407 20.08 -0.13 5.47
CA ASP A 407 18.63 0.11 5.53
C ASP A 407 17.87 -0.39 4.28
N GLU A 408 18.59 -0.75 3.21
CA GLU A 408 18.02 -1.47 2.07
C GLU A 408 18.85 -2.70 1.62
N GLY A 409 19.90 -3.06 2.37
CA GLY A 409 20.77 -4.23 2.12
C GLY A 409 20.87 -5.24 3.27
N GLY A 410 20.29 -4.96 4.43
CA GLY A 410 20.14 -5.91 5.56
C GLY A 410 18.78 -6.62 5.57
N GLU A 411 18.48 -7.33 4.47
CA GLU A 411 17.34 -8.28 4.36
C GLU A 411 17.81 -9.75 4.43
N GLU A 412 18.92 -10.06 5.13
CA GLU A 412 19.32 -11.44 5.47
C GLU A 412 19.79 -11.52 6.94
N ASP A 413 19.40 -12.62 7.59
CA ASP A 413 19.75 -13.18 8.91
C ASP A 413 19.15 -12.58 10.20
N ASP A 414 18.13 -13.28 10.73
CA ASP A 414 18.11 -13.87 12.09
C ASP A 414 16.72 -14.44 12.44
N GLU A 415 16.52 -15.74 12.20
CA GLU A 415 15.72 -16.61 13.09
C GLU A 415 16.43 -17.98 13.15
N ASP A 416 17.39 -18.10 14.08
CA ASP A 416 17.83 -19.38 14.62
C ASP A 416 16.77 -19.89 15.60
N VAL A 417 16.11 -20.98 15.21
CA VAL A 417 15.45 -21.91 16.13
C VAL A 417 16.00 -23.29 15.78
N GLY A 418 17.00 -23.72 16.55
CA GLY A 418 17.80 -24.89 16.26
C GLY A 418 17.04 -26.22 16.21
N PHE A 419 17.58 -27.13 15.39
CA PHE A 419 17.72 -28.55 15.75
C PHE A 419 18.81 -29.23 14.88
N ASP A 420 19.82 -29.73 15.58
CA ASP A 420 20.73 -30.87 15.40
C ASP A 420 21.71 -31.02 14.21
N ASP A 421 22.98 -31.09 14.63
CA ASP A 421 24.20 -31.75 14.13
C ASP A 421 24.10 -32.71 12.92
N ASP A 422 24.98 -32.56 11.93
CA ASP A 422 26.24 -33.33 11.84
C ASP A 422 27.01 -33.08 10.52
N ASP A 423 28.33 -33.08 10.67
CA ASP A 423 29.41 -33.39 9.73
C ASP A 423 29.86 -32.48 8.56
N SER A 424 31.02 -31.86 8.82
CA SER A 424 32.25 -31.91 8.00
C SER A 424 32.58 -30.83 6.93
N LYS A 425 33.61 -30.05 7.31
CA LYS A 425 34.82 -29.64 6.54
C LYS A 425 34.71 -28.68 5.34
N THR A 426 35.20 -27.45 5.60
CA THR A 426 35.96 -26.55 4.71
C THR A 426 37.20 -27.25 4.09
N PRO A 427 37.75 -26.82 2.92
CA PRO A 427 38.41 -25.51 2.80
C PRO A 427 38.23 -24.73 1.48
N THR A 428 38.11 -23.41 1.66
CA THR A 428 38.91 -22.33 1.03
C THR A 428 39.41 -22.51 -0.41
N THR A 429 39.16 -21.52 -1.29
CA THR A 429 40.14 -20.47 -1.72
C THR A 429 39.64 -19.70 -2.97
N GLU A 430 39.64 -18.37 -2.83
CA GLU A 430 39.79 -17.24 -3.78
C GLU A 430 39.50 -17.36 -5.30
N GLN A 431 38.65 -16.42 -5.78
CA GLN A 431 38.88 -15.36 -6.80
C GLN A 431 39.87 -15.65 -7.96
N THR A 432 39.69 -15.31 -9.24
CA THR A 432 38.92 -14.29 -10.00
C THR A 432 39.07 -14.62 -11.53
N PRO A 433 38.58 -13.83 -12.51
CA PRO A 433 37.94 -14.29 -13.74
C PRO A 433 38.88 -14.55 -14.93
N LYS A 434 38.45 -15.39 -15.88
CA LYS A 434 39.11 -15.52 -17.20
C LYS A 434 38.54 -14.49 -18.18
N ILE A 435 39.39 -13.53 -18.56
CA ILE A 435 39.26 -12.67 -19.74
C ILE A 435 39.52 -13.53 -20.99
N GLN A 436 38.66 -13.43 -22.01
CA GLN A 436 38.82 -14.08 -23.30
C GLN A 436 39.21 -13.04 -24.36
N LEU A 437 40.24 -13.36 -25.17
CA LEU A 437 40.62 -12.64 -26.39
C LEU A 437 40.70 -13.68 -27.53
N ASN A 438 40.04 -13.38 -28.66
CA ASN A 438 39.96 -14.16 -29.90
C ASN A 438 39.36 -15.57 -29.74
N GLY A 439 38.03 -15.62 -29.86
CA GLY A 439 37.23 -16.80 -29.63
C GLY A 439 37.68 -18.04 -30.41
N GLU A 440 38.05 -19.07 -29.66
CA GLU A 440 37.82 -20.47 -30.01
C GLU A 440 37.81 -21.29 -28.72
N ALA A 441 36.72 -22.01 -28.47
CA ALA A 441 36.62 -22.96 -27.38
C ALA A 441 36.96 -24.35 -27.95
N LEU A 442 38.16 -24.86 -27.65
CA LEU A 442 38.55 -26.22 -28.01
C LEU A 442 37.68 -27.23 -27.25
N ALA A 443 36.95 -28.03 -28.00
CA ALA A 443 36.20 -29.18 -27.53
C ALA A 443 37.09 -30.43 -27.52
N SER A 444 37.22 -31.05 -26.33
CA SER A 444 37.36 -32.51 -26.00
C SER A 444 38.45 -33.32 -26.75
N PRO A 445 38.70 -34.64 -26.52
CA PRO A 445 38.09 -35.61 -25.59
C PRO A 445 39.02 -36.68 -24.91
N ILE A 446 38.43 -37.41 -23.95
CA ILE A 446 38.49 -38.88 -23.68
C ILE A 446 39.73 -39.54 -23.00
N GLU A 447 39.35 -40.40 -22.04
CA GLU A 447 40.03 -41.45 -21.28
C GLU A 447 40.89 -42.45 -22.08
N GLY A 448 41.87 -43.06 -21.39
CA GLY A 448 42.09 -44.51 -21.54
C GLY A 448 43.54 -45.02 -21.69
N GLN A 449 44.02 -45.67 -20.63
CA GLN A 449 44.92 -46.84 -20.62
C GLN A 449 46.40 -46.76 -21.06
N ALA A 450 47.25 -46.85 -20.02
CA ALA A 450 48.16 -47.96 -19.70
C ALA A 450 49.42 -48.28 -20.56
N THR A 451 50.46 -48.67 -19.80
CA THR A 451 51.76 -49.27 -20.18
C THR A 451 52.77 -48.27 -20.77
N GLY A 452 54.04 -48.19 -20.37
CA GLY A 452 54.93 -49.12 -19.68
C GLY A 452 56.30 -48.99 -20.38
N PHE A 453 57.38 -49.14 -19.62
CA PHE A 453 58.77 -49.35 -20.07
C PHE A 453 59.70 -48.16 -20.39
N GLU A 454 60.65 -48.03 -19.47
CA GLU A 454 62.11 -48.12 -19.65
C GLU A 454 63.01 -46.88 -19.81
N ASN A 455 64.06 -46.94 -19.00
CA ASN A 455 65.22 -46.07 -18.89
C ASN A 455 66.11 -46.14 -20.15
N HIS A 456 66.73 -45.01 -20.52
CA HIS A 456 68.18 -44.95 -20.77
C HIS A 456 68.67 -43.49 -20.96
N ARG A 457 69.61 -43.07 -20.10
CA ARG A 457 70.68 -42.07 -20.40
C ARG A 457 71.67 -42.72 -21.41
N PRO A 458 72.53 -42.00 -22.19
CA PRO A 458 73.36 -40.87 -21.70
C PRO A 458 73.87 -39.80 -22.72
N ASN A 459 74.58 -38.80 -22.15
CA ASN A 459 75.78 -38.10 -22.66
C ASN A 459 75.76 -37.08 -23.83
N GLY A 460 76.56 -36.01 -23.61
CA GLY A 460 77.20 -35.17 -24.65
C GLY A 460 76.84 -33.68 -24.51
N ALA A 461 77.50 -32.87 -23.68
CA ALA A 461 78.83 -32.25 -23.84
C ALA A 461 78.92 -31.03 -24.79
N HIS A 462 79.39 -29.92 -24.20
CA HIS A 462 80.32 -28.90 -24.72
C HIS A 462 79.88 -27.64 -25.50
N LYS A 463 80.12 -26.49 -24.84
CA LYS A 463 80.96 -25.29 -25.18
C LYS A 463 80.19 -23.99 -24.91
N ARG A 464 80.52 -23.17 -23.90
CA ARG A 464 81.63 -22.17 -23.83
C ARG A 464 81.89 -21.42 -25.15
N ALA A 465 81.36 -20.20 -25.23
CA ALA A 465 82.09 -18.97 -25.52
C ALA A 465 81.46 -17.85 -24.68
#